data_AF-A0A7W1PH89-F1
#
_entry.id   AF-A0A7W1PH89-F1
#
_cell.length_a   1.000
_cell.length_b   1.000
_cell.length_c   1.000
_cell.angle_alpha   90.00
_cell.angle_beta   90.00
_cell.angle_gamma   90.00
#
_symmetry.space_group_name_H-M   'P 1'
#
loop_
_entity.id
_entity.type
_entity.pdbx_description
1 polymer ?
#
loop_
_entity_poly.entity_id
_entity_poly.type
_entity_poly.pdbx_seq_one_letter_code
_entity_poly.pdbx_strand_id
1 'polypeptide(L)' 'MAECDPALIEETRRNWPFLRDRRIDAYEPILKRYLGK' A
#
# COMPACT_ATOMS: atom_id res chain seq x y z
N MET A 1 0.21 16.60 21.91
CA MET A 1 -0.10 16.77 20.47
C MET A 1 1.17 16.47 19.71
N ALA A 2 1.08 15.86 18.54
CA ALA A 2 2.23 15.56 17.68
C ALA A 2 2.12 16.37 16.39
N GLU A 3 3.24 16.90 15.91
CA GLU A 3 3.33 17.50 14.59
C GLU A 3 3.66 16.41 13.56
N CYS A 4 2.85 16.34 12.50
CA CYS A 4 3.08 15.45 11.38
C CYS A 4 3.43 16.28 10.16
N ASP A 5 4.57 15.99 9.52
CA ASP A 5 4.98 16.59 8.26
C ASP A 5 4.56 15.72 7.06
N PRO A 6 3.67 16.20 6.18
CA PRO A 6 3.29 15.49 4.97
C PRO A 6 4.42 15.32 3.95
N ALA A 7 5.44 16.19 3.94
CA ALA A 7 6.53 16.12 2.96
C ALA A 7 7.38 14.84 3.13
N LEU A 8 7.51 14.35 4.36
CA LEU A 8 8.20 13.11 4.67
C LEU A 8 7.58 11.89 3.96
N ILE A 9 6.27 11.93 3.70
CA ILE A 9 5.57 10.87 2.98
C ILE A 9 6.09 10.75 1.54
N GLU A 10 6.35 11.88 0.88
CA GLU A 10 6.85 11.90 -0.50
C GLU A 10 8.30 11.41 -0.59
N GLU A 11 9.16 11.81 0.34
CA GLU A 11 10.52 11.27 0.44
C GLU A 11 10.50 9.75 0.64
N THR A 12 9.67 9.28 1.58
CA THR A 12 9.52 7.85 1.88
C THR A 12 9.04 7.05 0.67
N ARG A 13 8.05 7.56 -0.09
CA ARG A 13 7.53 6.91 -1.31
C ARG A 13 8.54 6.83 -2.45
N ARG A 14 9.42 7.82 -2.57
CA ARG A 14 10.48 7.83 -3.59
C ARG A 14 11.57 6.83 -3.26
N ASN A 15 11.99 6.79 -2.00
CA ASN A 15 13.02 5.86 -1.54
C ASN A 15 12.50 4.42 -1.58
N TRP A 16 11.28 4.18 -1.09
CA TRP A 16 10.65 2.86 -1.01
C TRP A 16 9.36 2.82 -1.83
N PRO A 17 9.45 2.50 -3.14
CA PRO A 17 8.32 2.56 -4.06
C PRO A 17 7.39 1.34 -3.95
N PHE A 18 7.08 0.88 -2.74
CA PHE A 18 6.22 -0.29 -2.52
C PHE A 18 4.88 -0.20 -3.24
N LEU A 19 4.32 1.01 -3.35
CA LEU A 19 3.05 1.24 -4.03
C LEU A 19 3.15 1.04 -5.55
N ARG A 20 4.34 1.20 -6.14
CA ARG A 20 4.60 0.99 -7.57
C ARG A 20 4.65 -0.49 -7.91
N ASP A 21 5.30 -1.29 -7.06
CA ASP A 21 5.56 -2.70 -7.33
C ASP A 21 4.41 -3.64 -6.91
N ARG A 22 3.24 -3.08 -6.59
CA ARG A 22 2.06 -3.86 -6.19
C ARG A 22 1.57 -4.72 -7.35
N ARG A 23 1.47 -6.03 -7.12
CA ARG A 23 0.77 -7.00 -7.99
C ARG A 23 -0.74 -6.90 -7.83
N ILE A 24 -1.31 -5.82 -8.35
CA ILE A 24 -2.74 -5.52 -8.24
C ILE A 24 -3.62 -6.56 -8.95
N ASP A 25 -3.06 -7.25 -9.95
CA ASP A 25 -3.68 -8.35 -10.69
C ASP A 25 -4.12 -9.49 -9.76
N ALA A 26 -3.40 -9.71 -8.65
CA ALA A 26 -3.69 -10.76 -7.68
C ALA A 26 -4.64 -10.32 -6.54
N TYR A 27 -5.21 -9.11 -6.58
CA TYR A 27 -6.00 -8.57 -5.47
C TYR A 27 -7.47 -8.98 -5.46
N GLU A 28 -8.01 -9.46 -6.59
CA GLU A 28 -9.38 -9.94 -6.69
C GLU A 28 -9.79 -10.92 -5.56
N PRO A 29 -8.99 -11.96 -5.20
CA PRO A 29 -9.34 -12.85 -4.10
C PRO A 29 -9.28 -12.20 -2.71
N ILE A 30 -8.52 -11.11 -2.51
CA ILE A 30 -8.38 -10.44 -1.20
C ILE A 30 -9.72 -9.83 -0.75
N LEU A 31 -10.56 -9.42 -1.71
CA LEU A 31 -11.88 -8.85 -1.42
C LEU A 31 -12.91 -9.90 -0.98
N LYS A 32 -12.58 -11.20 -1.09
CA LYS A 32 -13.49 -12.28 -0.71
C LYS A 32 -13.26 -12.66 0.75
N ARG A 33 -14.35 -12.72 1.53
CA ARG A 33 -14.31 -13.11 2.96
C ARG A 33 -13.83 -14.55 3.17
N TYR A 34 -14.04 -15.43 2.20
CA TYR A 34 -13.61 -16.81 2.22
C TYR A 34 -13.32 -17.29 0.79
N LEU A 35 -12.25 -18.07 0.62
CA LEU A 35 -11.77 -18.58 -0.67
C LEU A 35 -11.85 -20.12 -0.77
N GLY A 36 -12.43 -20.79 0.23
CA GLY A 36 -12.63 -22.24 0.21
C GLY A 36 -13.96 -22.65 -0.44
N LYS A 37 -14.17 -23.96 -0.57
CA LYS A 37 -15.37 -24.57 -1.15
C LYS A 37 -16.65 -24.22 -0.39
#